data_AF-A0AAP0IRZ9-F1
#
_entry.id   AF-A0AAP0IRZ9-F1
#
_cell.length_a   1.000
_cell.length_b   1.000
_cell.length_c   1.000
_cell.angle_alpha   90.00
_cell.angle_beta   90.00
_cell.angle_gamma   90.00
#
_symmetry.space_group_name_H-M   'P 1'
#
loop_
_entity.id
_entity.type
_entity.pdbx_description
1 polymer ?
#
loop_
_entity_poly.entity_id
_entity_poly.type
_entity_poly.pdbx_seq_one_letter_code
_entity_poly.pdbx_strand_id
1 'polypeptide(L)'
;MAPPPPPPLLLVLITAAAAATASAYTNHTVGDAAGWFYNNSTSSPATSYPKWAASQSFSLGDFLIFNTTTDQTVIQTYNETTYNACSADDAADTDTFIYGGGDPAEAAPTDLAVPLTVARTNYFFSNAESGERCRQGMAFKITVEKGQGLPPSLNRPPPPPYEAPASPSVGLGGGPNGTGQQERFFHANGGADANVRVRCSGGPLLALFAVLALFLL
;
A
#
# COMPACT_ATOMS: atom_id res chain seq x y z
N MET A 1 -15.53 -83.35 -13.51
CA MET A 1 -15.78 -82.61 -12.26
C MET A 1 -15.03 -81.29 -12.39
N ALA A 2 -15.72 -80.19 -12.71
CA ALA A 2 -15.11 -78.87 -12.87
C ALA A 2 -15.18 -78.10 -11.53
N PRO A 3 -14.14 -77.35 -11.13
CA PRO A 3 -14.16 -76.58 -9.89
C PRO A 3 -15.10 -75.36 -9.99
N PRO A 4 -15.76 -74.95 -8.89
CA PRO A 4 -16.67 -73.81 -8.90
C PRO A 4 -15.91 -72.48 -9.01
N PRO A 5 -16.50 -71.44 -9.65
CA PRO A 5 -15.88 -70.13 -9.75
C PRO A 5 -15.90 -69.40 -8.39
N PRO A 6 -14.87 -68.58 -8.08
CA PRO A 6 -14.83 -67.80 -6.84
C PRO A 6 -15.83 -66.63 -6.88
N PRO A 7 -16.35 -66.19 -5.71
CA PRO A 7 -17.29 -65.08 -5.64
C PRO A 7 -16.59 -63.74 -5.92
N PRO A 8 -17.30 -62.75 -6.50
CA PRO A 8 -16.73 -61.45 -6.79
C PRO A 8 -16.52 -60.65 -5.49
N LEU A 9 -15.28 -60.24 -5.25
CA LEU A 9 -14.91 -59.32 -4.18
C LEU A 9 -15.47 -57.92 -4.49
N LEU A 10 -16.43 -57.46 -3.68
CA LEU A 10 -17.00 -56.12 -3.77
C LEU A 10 -16.01 -55.11 -3.16
N LEU A 11 -15.30 -54.37 -4.02
CA LEU A 11 -14.37 -53.31 -3.62
C LEU A 11 -15.16 -52.06 -3.22
N VAL A 12 -15.26 -51.80 -1.91
CA VAL A 12 -15.87 -50.57 -1.37
C VAL A 12 -14.88 -49.41 -1.54
N LEU A 13 -15.16 -48.50 -2.47
CA LEU A 13 -14.43 -47.24 -2.65
C LEU A 13 -14.89 -46.24 -1.57
N ILE A 14 -14.07 -46.06 -0.54
CA ILE A 14 -14.28 -45.00 0.46
C ILE A 14 -13.77 -43.69 -0.14
N THR A 15 -14.68 -42.85 -0.64
CA THR A 15 -14.35 -41.49 -1.08
C THR A 15 -14.23 -40.58 0.14
N ALA A 16 -12.99 -40.30 0.55
CA ALA A 16 -12.72 -39.26 1.54
C ALA A 16 -13.01 -37.89 0.91
N ALA A 17 -14.13 -37.27 1.29
CA ALA A 17 -14.40 -35.87 0.98
C ALA A 17 -13.43 -35.01 1.81
N ALA A 18 -12.36 -34.51 1.19
CA ALA A 18 -11.51 -33.51 1.80
C ALA A 18 -12.34 -32.25 2.04
N ALA A 19 -12.64 -31.95 3.31
CA ALA A 19 -13.20 -30.68 3.70
C ALA A 19 -12.17 -29.60 3.34
N ALA A 20 -12.46 -28.80 2.31
CA ALA A 20 -11.64 -27.65 1.96
C ALA A 20 -11.65 -26.70 3.17
N THR A 21 -10.55 -26.68 3.92
CA THR A 21 -10.27 -25.63 4.88
C THR A 21 -10.34 -24.32 4.11
N ALA A 22 -11.15 -23.36 4.57
CA ALA A 22 -11.17 -22.02 3.99
C ALA A 22 -9.71 -21.53 3.93
N SER A 23 -9.19 -21.37 2.71
CA SER A 23 -7.82 -20.89 2.53
C SER A 23 -7.75 -19.52 3.17
N ALA A 24 -6.98 -19.40 4.24
CA ALA A 24 -6.62 -18.09 4.77
C ALA A 24 -5.90 -17.30 3.68
N TYR A 25 -6.01 -15.98 3.71
CA TYR A 25 -5.16 -15.10 2.92
C TYR A 25 -3.70 -15.40 3.21
N THR A 26 -2.89 -15.44 2.16
CA THR A 26 -1.49 -15.88 2.22
C THR A 26 -0.54 -14.69 2.18
N ASN A 27 0.53 -14.76 2.96
CA ASN A 27 1.64 -13.81 2.89
C ASN A 27 2.76 -14.41 2.02
N HIS A 28 3.07 -13.76 0.91
CA HIS A 28 4.16 -14.14 0.02
C HIS A 28 5.36 -13.24 0.27
N THR A 29 6.46 -13.81 0.76
CA THR A 29 7.70 -13.04 0.99
C THR A 29 8.44 -12.88 -0.34
N VAL A 30 8.57 -11.65 -0.81
CA VAL A 30 9.14 -11.33 -2.13
C VAL A 30 10.62 -11.67 -2.15
N GLY A 31 11.00 -12.59 -3.05
CA GLY A 31 12.38 -13.04 -3.17
C GLY A 31 12.85 -13.98 -2.06
N ASP A 32 11.93 -14.51 -1.25
CA ASP A 32 12.21 -15.42 -0.14
C ASP A 32 13.27 -14.84 0.81
N ALA A 33 14.28 -15.64 1.19
CA ALA A 33 15.36 -15.20 2.06
C ALA A 33 16.26 -14.09 1.45
N ALA A 34 16.19 -13.86 0.13
CA ALA A 34 16.98 -12.82 -0.52
C ALA A 34 16.37 -11.42 -0.39
N GLY A 35 15.04 -11.33 -0.16
CA GLY A 35 14.33 -10.06 0.01
C GLY A 35 14.29 -9.15 -1.22
N TRP A 36 13.89 -7.90 -1.01
CA TRP A 36 13.81 -6.85 -2.03
C TRP A 36 15.03 -5.93 -1.97
N PHE A 37 16.11 -6.35 -2.64
CA PHE A 37 17.40 -5.68 -2.60
C PHE A 37 18.11 -5.74 -3.95
N TYR A 38 18.90 -4.71 -4.21
CA TYR A 38 19.79 -4.64 -5.35
C TYR A 38 21.25 -4.66 -4.90
N ASN A 39 22.08 -5.44 -5.59
CA ASN A 39 23.52 -5.53 -5.32
C ASN A 39 24.31 -4.61 -6.26
N ASN A 40 24.87 -3.53 -5.70
CA ASN A 40 25.71 -2.57 -6.44
C ASN A 40 27.03 -3.12 -6.95
N SER A 41 27.57 -4.16 -6.30
CA SER A 41 28.85 -4.75 -6.71
C SER A 41 28.71 -5.65 -7.93
N THR A 42 27.56 -6.30 -8.10
CA THR A 42 27.28 -7.21 -9.24
C THR A 42 26.34 -6.60 -10.26
N SER A 43 25.88 -5.37 -10.01
CA SER A 43 24.87 -4.68 -10.78
C SER A 43 23.62 -5.53 -11.07
N SER A 44 23.10 -6.22 -10.06
CA SER A 44 22.01 -7.18 -10.22
C SER A 44 21.08 -7.23 -9.01
N PRO A 45 19.80 -7.63 -9.17
CA PRO A 45 18.92 -7.89 -8.04
C PRO A 45 19.44 -9.06 -7.18
N ALA A 46 19.03 -9.10 -5.91
CA ALA A 46 19.41 -10.15 -4.97
C ALA A 46 18.93 -11.54 -5.41
N THR A 47 17.84 -11.60 -6.18
CA THR A 47 17.31 -12.81 -6.81
C THR A 47 16.55 -12.48 -8.09
N SER A 48 16.14 -13.51 -8.83
CA SER A 48 15.26 -13.34 -9.98
C SER A 48 13.79 -13.24 -9.54
N TYR A 49 13.31 -12.02 -9.34
CA TYR A 49 11.91 -11.78 -8.96
C TYR A 49 10.88 -12.36 -9.94
N PRO A 50 11.09 -12.35 -11.27
CA PRO A 50 10.17 -13.03 -12.18
C PRO A 50 10.10 -14.56 -11.97
N LYS A 51 11.23 -15.21 -11.65
CA LYS A 51 11.24 -16.65 -11.35
C LYS A 51 10.56 -16.95 -10.02
N TRP A 52 10.81 -16.12 -9.01
CA TRP A 52 10.10 -16.18 -7.73
C TRP A 52 8.59 -16.04 -7.95
N ALA A 53 8.14 -15.01 -8.66
CA ALA A 53 6.73 -14.77 -8.96
C ALA A 53 6.07 -15.94 -9.70
N ALA A 54 6.77 -16.54 -10.67
CA ALA A 54 6.29 -17.69 -11.43
C ALA A 54 6.16 -18.98 -10.59
N SER A 55 6.80 -19.04 -9.41
CA SER A 55 6.70 -20.19 -8.50
C SER A 55 5.50 -20.12 -7.55
N GLN A 56 4.74 -19.03 -7.58
CA GLN A 56 3.69 -18.72 -6.63
C GLN A 56 2.32 -18.63 -7.33
N SER A 57 1.26 -18.63 -6.53
CA SER A 57 -0.11 -18.34 -6.98
C SER A 57 -0.70 -17.29 -6.05
N PHE A 58 -1.32 -16.26 -6.64
CA PHE A 58 -1.77 -15.08 -5.90
C PHE A 58 -3.27 -14.91 -6.05
N SER A 59 -3.95 -14.67 -4.93
CA SER A 59 -5.39 -14.43 -4.86
C SER A 59 -5.70 -13.08 -4.22
N LEU A 60 -6.92 -12.59 -4.45
CA LEU A 60 -7.44 -11.43 -3.74
C LEU A 60 -7.33 -11.61 -2.23
N GLY A 61 -6.82 -10.57 -1.56
CA GLY A 61 -6.64 -10.50 -0.12
C GLY A 61 -5.31 -11.04 0.38
N ASP A 62 -4.51 -11.70 -0.47
CA ASP A 62 -3.14 -12.05 -0.15
C ASP A 62 -2.27 -10.80 0.00
N PHE A 63 -1.11 -10.95 0.64
CA PHE A 63 -0.13 -9.89 0.83
C PHE A 63 1.20 -10.26 0.21
N LEU A 64 1.84 -9.28 -0.41
CA LEU A 64 3.27 -9.33 -0.70
C LEU A 64 4.02 -8.70 0.46
N ILE A 65 4.97 -9.43 1.03
CA ILE A 65 5.83 -8.96 2.12
C ILE A 65 7.21 -8.71 1.54
N PHE A 66 7.62 -7.45 1.52
CA PHE A 66 8.94 -7.03 1.08
C PHE A 66 9.83 -6.84 2.29
N ASN A 67 10.74 -7.79 2.55
CA ASN A 67 11.85 -7.57 3.48
C ASN A 67 12.85 -6.64 2.77
N THR A 68 12.99 -5.42 3.27
CA THR A 68 13.71 -4.35 2.58
C THR A 68 14.24 -3.31 3.59
N THR A 69 14.67 -2.14 3.12
CA THR A 69 15.03 -0.98 3.95
C THR A 69 14.13 0.22 3.63
N THR A 70 14.01 1.15 4.56
CA THR A 70 13.10 2.32 4.45
C THR A 70 13.39 3.23 3.26
N ASP A 71 14.61 3.24 2.74
CA ASP A 71 15.03 4.00 1.56
C ASP A 71 14.63 3.32 0.23
N GLN A 72 14.35 2.03 0.24
CA GLN A 72 13.99 1.29 -0.97
C GLN A 72 12.55 1.60 -1.37
N THR A 73 12.35 1.70 -2.67
CA THR A 73 11.05 1.96 -3.27
C THR A 73 10.43 0.67 -3.78
N VAL A 74 9.13 0.52 -3.56
CA VAL A 74 8.29 -0.47 -4.21
C VAL A 74 7.13 0.29 -4.87
N ILE A 75 7.09 0.27 -6.19
CA ILE A 75 5.99 0.81 -6.98
C ILE A 75 5.08 -0.34 -7.36
N GLN A 76 3.80 -0.28 -7.00
CA GLN A 76 2.76 -1.15 -7.55
C GLN A 76 2.01 -0.37 -8.62
N THR A 77 1.87 -0.92 -9.82
CA THR A 77 1.02 -0.33 -10.85
C THR A 77 0.18 -1.39 -11.56
N TYR A 78 -0.98 -1.00 -12.05
CA TYR A 78 -1.83 -1.81 -12.93
C TYR A 78 -1.61 -1.48 -14.41
N ASN A 79 -0.74 -0.53 -14.70
CA ASN A 79 -0.44 -0.01 -16.03
C ASN A 79 0.90 -0.53 -16.55
N GLU A 80 0.85 -1.30 -17.64
CA GLU A 80 2.05 -1.89 -18.23
C GLU A 80 2.99 -0.84 -18.83
N THR A 81 2.47 0.29 -19.32
CA THR A 81 3.29 1.38 -19.85
C THR A 81 4.13 2.02 -18.75
N THR A 82 3.52 2.31 -17.59
CA THR A 82 4.22 2.83 -16.39
C THR A 82 5.32 1.86 -15.94
N TYR A 83 5.01 0.56 -15.87
CA TYR A 83 5.99 -0.47 -15.54
C TYR A 83 7.15 -0.53 -16.53
N ASN A 84 6.88 -0.55 -17.83
CA ASN A 84 7.92 -0.62 -18.87
C ASN A 84 8.79 0.64 -18.92
N ALA A 85 8.24 1.80 -18.54
CA ALA A 85 8.99 3.04 -18.42
C ALA A 85 9.91 3.05 -17.19
N CYS A 86 9.69 2.15 -16.22
CA CYS A 86 10.37 2.16 -14.92
C CYS A 86 10.27 3.53 -14.21
N SER A 87 9.15 4.24 -14.39
CA SER A 87 8.90 5.54 -13.78
C SER A 87 7.44 5.63 -13.33
N ALA A 88 7.23 6.26 -12.18
CA ALA A 88 5.91 6.59 -11.65
C ALA A 88 5.55 8.07 -11.81
N ASP A 89 6.40 8.86 -12.48
CA ASP A 89 6.30 10.33 -12.50
C ASP A 89 5.02 10.84 -13.19
N ASP A 90 4.58 10.16 -14.24
CA ASP A 90 3.37 10.48 -15.02
C ASP A 90 2.17 9.56 -14.67
N ALA A 91 2.27 8.80 -13.57
CA ALA A 91 1.27 7.79 -13.23
C ALA A 91 0.04 8.40 -12.55
N ALA A 92 -1.11 7.74 -12.70
CA ALA A 92 -2.34 8.16 -12.04
C ALA A 92 -2.42 7.57 -10.62
N ASP A 93 -2.87 8.36 -9.65
CA ASP A 93 -3.06 7.91 -8.26
C ASP A 93 -4.05 6.74 -8.13
N THR A 94 -4.88 6.51 -9.15
CA THR A 94 -5.88 5.44 -9.18
C THR A 94 -5.32 4.09 -9.59
N ASP A 95 -4.17 4.05 -10.27
CA ASP A 95 -3.61 2.82 -10.83
C ASP A 95 -2.17 2.54 -10.40
N THR A 96 -1.53 3.47 -9.69
CA THR A 96 -0.14 3.39 -9.27
C THR A 96 0.01 3.85 -7.82
N PHE A 97 0.73 3.05 -7.04
CA PHE A 97 0.94 3.24 -5.61
C PHE A 97 2.44 3.16 -5.32
N ILE A 98 2.91 4.10 -4.51
CA ILE A 98 4.32 4.24 -4.15
C ILE A 98 4.46 3.88 -2.67
N TYR A 99 5.34 2.93 -2.39
CA TYR A 99 5.67 2.50 -1.04
C TYR A 99 7.17 2.66 -0.79
N GLY A 100 7.54 3.06 0.43
CA GLY A 100 8.95 3.29 0.79
C GLY A 100 9.53 4.55 0.15
N GLY A 101 10.84 4.54 -0.14
CA GLY A 101 11.55 5.68 -0.77
C GLY A 101 11.98 6.77 0.20
N GLY A 102 12.26 6.42 1.46
CA GLY A 102 12.78 7.34 2.47
C GLY A 102 14.22 7.79 2.20
N ASP A 103 14.76 8.60 3.11
CA ASP A 103 16.13 9.11 3.00
C ASP A 103 17.16 7.96 3.14
N PRO A 104 18.11 7.81 2.20
CA PRO A 104 19.12 6.75 2.26
C PRO A 104 20.08 6.87 3.45
N ALA A 105 20.26 8.06 4.04
CA ALA A 105 21.06 8.25 5.25
C ALA A 105 20.38 7.67 6.51
N GLU A 106 19.05 7.53 6.48
CA GLU A 106 18.22 7.02 7.58
C GLU A 106 17.65 5.63 7.25
N ALA A 107 18.31 4.91 6.34
CA ALA A 107 17.91 3.58 5.90
C ALA A 107 17.93 2.59 7.07
N ALA A 108 16.77 2.03 7.39
CA ALA A 108 16.60 1.02 8.43
C ALA A 108 15.89 -0.22 7.87
N PRO A 109 16.22 -1.44 8.32
CA PRO A 109 15.50 -2.66 7.93
C PRO A 109 14.02 -2.58 8.27
N THR A 110 13.16 -3.03 7.37
CA THR A 110 11.70 -3.01 7.55
C THR A 110 11.01 -4.09 6.71
N ASP A 111 9.80 -4.45 7.14
CA ASP A 111 8.89 -5.31 6.40
C ASP A 111 7.75 -4.46 5.84
N LEU A 112 7.75 -4.28 4.52
CA LEU A 112 6.70 -3.55 3.83
C LEU A 112 5.66 -4.54 3.30
N ALA A 113 4.42 -4.44 3.80
CA ALA A 113 3.30 -5.26 3.35
C ALA A 113 2.47 -4.52 2.28
N VAL A 114 2.29 -5.15 1.13
CA VAL A 114 1.46 -4.64 0.02
C VAL A 114 0.27 -5.58 -0.20
N PRO A 115 -0.98 -5.12 -0.01
CA PRO A 115 -2.16 -5.95 -0.18
C PRO A 115 -2.54 -6.14 -1.66
N LEU A 116 -3.00 -7.34 -2.01
CA LEU A 116 -3.49 -7.67 -3.35
C LEU A 116 -5.01 -7.51 -3.42
N THR A 117 -5.46 -6.31 -3.77
CA THR A 117 -6.89 -5.94 -3.72
C THR A 117 -7.62 -5.94 -5.05
N VAL A 118 -6.89 -6.11 -6.17
CA VAL A 118 -7.45 -6.06 -7.52
C VAL A 118 -7.04 -7.30 -8.31
N ALA A 119 -8.05 -8.07 -8.77
CA ALA A 119 -7.86 -9.29 -9.55
C ALA A 119 -7.52 -8.96 -11.00
N ARG A 120 -6.22 -8.78 -11.28
CA ARG A 120 -5.64 -8.55 -12.61
C ARG A 120 -4.11 -8.71 -12.55
N THR A 121 -3.44 -8.47 -13.67
CA THR A 121 -1.98 -8.30 -13.65
C THR A 121 -1.60 -7.09 -12.82
N ASN A 122 -0.77 -7.32 -11.81
CA ASN A 122 -0.15 -6.31 -10.96
C ASN A 122 1.34 -6.27 -11.32
N TYR A 123 1.89 -5.07 -11.50
CA TYR A 123 3.28 -4.84 -11.83
C TYR A 123 3.99 -4.20 -10.64
N PHE A 124 5.20 -4.66 -10.36
CA PHE A 124 6.00 -4.20 -9.23
C PHE A 124 7.41 -3.84 -9.68
N PHE A 125 7.90 -2.66 -9.31
CA PHE A 125 9.25 -2.24 -9.66
C PHE A 125 9.84 -1.23 -8.68
N SER A 126 11.17 -1.05 -8.72
CA SER A 126 11.86 0.03 -8.00
C SER A 126 12.08 1.22 -8.93
N ASN A 127 11.65 2.43 -8.53
CA ASN A 127 11.94 3.67 -9.27
C ASN A 127 13.24 4.35 -8.78
N ALA A 128 13.99 3.73 -7.88
CA ALA A 128 15.28 4.23 -7.42
C ALA A 128 16.25 4.46 -8.59
N GLU A 129 17.10 5.49 -8.44
CA GLU A 129 18.06 5.93 -9.47
C GLU A 129 17.41 6.15 -10.84
N SER A 130 16.28 6.87 -10.86
CA SER A 130 15.52 7.14 -12.09
C SER A 130 15.17 5.85 -12.85
N GLY A 131 14.77 4.81 -12.11
CA GLY A 131 14.35 3.52 -12.64
C GLY A 131 15.47 2.58 -13.10
N GLU A 132 16.75 2.89 -12.86
CA GLU A 132 17.86 2.04 -13.29
C GLU A 132 17.79 0.65 -12.65
N ARG A 133 17.46 0.60 -11.35
CA ARG A 133 17.23 -0.63 -10.61
C ARG A 133 16.17 -1.51 -11.29
N CYS A 134 15.05 -0.91 -11.70
CA CYS A 134 13.98 -1.61 -12.42
C CYS A 134 14.47 -2.18 -13.76
N ARG A 135 15.16 -1.38 -14.57
CA ARG A 135 15.71 -1.82 -15.88
C ARG A 135 16.71 -2.97 -15.73
N GLN A 136 17.38 -3.06 -14.59
CA GLN A 136 18.35 -4.11 -14.27
C GLN A 136 17.73 -5.29 -13.50
N GLY A 137 16.41 -5.33 -13.34
CA GLY A 137 15.70 -6.52 -12.86
C GLY A 137 15.11 -6.44 -11.45
N MET A 138 15.15 -5.27 -10.78
CA MET A 138 14.29 -4.99 -9.61
C MET A 138 12.86 -4.71 -10.06
N ALA A 139 12.28 -5.68 -10.76
CA ALA A 139 10.98 -5.59 -11.40
C ALA A 139 10.39 -7.00 -11.60
N PHE A 140 9.08 -7.13 -11.38
CA PHE A 140 8.33 -8.34 -11.68
C PHE A 140 6.85 -8.02 -11.87
N LYS A 141 6.10 -9.00 -12.37
CA LYS A 141 4.65 -8.95 -12.44
C LYS A 141 4.05 -10.22 -11.90
N ILE A 142 2.84 -10.11 -11.38
CA ILE A 142 2.03 -11.24 -10.92
C ILE A 142 0.65 -11.14 -11.52
N THR A 143 -0.03 -12.27 -11.64
CA THR A 143 -1.46 -12.33 -11.95
C THR A 143 -2.20 -12.62 -10.65
N VAL A 144 -3.05 -11.69 -10.22
CA VAL A 144 -3.90 -11.87 -9.04
C VAL A 144 -5.23 -12.47 -9.50
N GLU A 145 -5.53 -13.67 -9.03
CA GLU A 145 -6.80 -14.34 -9.29
C GLU A 145 -7.85 -13.94 -8.26
N LYS A 146 -9.11 -14.22 -8.57
CA LYS A 146 -10.21 -13.91 -7.64
C LYS A 146 -10.08 -14.70 -6.33
N GLY A 147 -9.61 -15.95 -6.39
CA GLY A 147 -9.61 -16.85 -5.23
C GLY A 147 -10.98 -16.89 -4.54
N GLN A 148 -10.99 -16.79 -3.21
CA GLN A 148 -12.21 -16.64 -2.41
C GLN A 148 -12.80 -15.21 -2.45
N GLY A 149 -12.07 -14.26 -3.03
CA GLY A 149 -12.40 -12.84 -3.01
C GLY A 149 -11.94 -12.13 -1.74
N LEU A 150 -12.07 -10.80 -1.74
CA LEU A 150 -11.83 -9.98 -0.56
C LEU A 150 -12.84 -10.31 0.55
N PRO A 151 -12.44 -10.18 1.83
CA PRO A 151 -13.33 -10.49 2.93
C PRO A 151 -14.53 -9.53 2.92
N PRO A 152 -15.73 -9.96 3.37
CA PRO A 152 -16.95 -9.15 3.30
C PRO A 152 -16.84 -7.76 3.96
N SER A 153 -15.92 -7.57 4.91
CA SER A 153 -15.62 -6.27 5.54
C SER A 153 -15.12 -5.22 4.55
N LEU A 154 -14.41 -5.62 3.48
CA LEU A 154 -13.90 -4.74 2.44
C LEU A 154 -14.86 -4.55 1.26
N ASN A 155 -15.94 -5.35 1.18
CA ASN A 155 -16.98 -5.20 0.17
C ASN A 155 -18.15 -4.30 0.65
N ARG A 156 -17.92 -3.49 1.69
CA ARG A 156 -18.93 -2.55 2.19
C ARG A 156 -18.91 -1.27 1.33
N PRO A 157 -20.07 -0.78 0.87
CA PRO A 157 -20.13 0.53 0.25
C PRO A 157 -19.59 1.61 1.21
N PRO A 158 -18.98 2.69 0.70
CA PRO A 158 -18.48 3.77 1.53
C PRO A 158 -19.58 4.27 2.47
N PRO A 159 -19.27 4.59 3.74
CA PRO A 159 -20.25 5.15 4.65
C PRO A 159 -20.83 6.44 4.05
N PRO A 160 -22.12 6.74 4.31
CA PRO A 160 -22.72 7.98 3.85
C PRO A 160 -21.89 9.19 4.33
N PRO A 161 -21.89 10.31 3.59
CA PRO A 161 -21.21 11.53 4.01
C PRO A 161 -21.57 11.88 5.45
N TYR A 162 -20.57 12.21 6.27
CA TYR A 162 -20.80 12.59 7.66
C TYR A 162 -21.67 13.86 7.73
N GLU A 163 -22.85 13.74 8.31
CA GLU A 163 -23.67 14.88 8.72
C GLU A 163 -23.38 15.21 10.18
N ALA A 164 -22.94 16.45 10.44
CA ALA A 164 -22.72 16.90 11.81
C ALA A 164 -24.06 16.97 12.57
N PRO A 165 -24.10 16.53 13.84
CA PRO A 165 -25.30 16.66 14.67
C PRO A 165 -25.76 18.12 14.74
N ALA A 166 -27.06 18.36 14.61
CA ALA A 166 -27.63 19.68 14.83
C ALA A 166 -27.29 20.15 16.25
N SER A 167 -26.61 21.30 16.35
CA SER A 167 -26.28 21.91 17.64
C SER A 167 -27.58 22.26 18.37
N PRO A 168 -27.71 21.98 19.68
CA PRO A 168 -28.90 22.36 20.44
C PRO A 168 -28.99 23.89 20.46
N SER A 169 -30.05 24.41 19.84
CA SER A 169 -30.44 25.81 19.98
C SER A 169 -30.82 26.05 21.45
N VAL A 170 -29.97 26.76 22.18
CA VAL A 170 -30.30 27.30 23.49
C VAL A 170 -31.46 28.26 23.31
N GLY A 171 -32.67 27.77 23.60
CA GLY A 171 -33.87 28.60 23.66
C GLY A 171 -33.75 29.57 24.81
N LEU A 172 -33.44 30.84 24.52
CA LEU A 172 -33.64 31.94 25.45
C LEU A 172 -35.15 32.23 25.54
N GLY A 173 -35.84 31.39 26.32
CA GLY A 173 -37.20 31.62 26.77
C GLY A 173 -37.22 32.69 27.86
N GLY A 174 -37.82 33.83 27.57
CA GLY A 174 -37.99 34.94 28.51
C GLY A 174 -38.96 34.63 29.65
N GLY A 175 -38.73 35.29 30.79
CA GLY A 175 -39.63 35.31 31.94
C GLY A 175 -39.00 36.04 33.13
N PRO A 176 -39.61 37.10 33.69
CA PRO A 176 -38.94 38.05 34.58
C PRO A 176 -39.15 37.70 36.06
N ASN A 177 -38.10 37.77 36.89
CA ASN A 177 -38.21 38.36 38.24
C ASN A 177 -36.82 38.58 38.85
N GLY A 178 -36.57 39.80 39.35
CA GLY A 178 -35.30 40.19 39.91
C GLY A 178 -35.09 39.76 41.37
N THR A 179 -33.83 39.66 41.79
CA THR A 179 -33.17 40.56 42.76
C THR A 179 -31.67 40.17 42.84
N GLY A 180 -30.81 41.16 43.14
CA GLY A 180 -29.35 41.16 42.96
C GLY A 180 -28.58 39.99 43.58
N GLN A 181 -27.32 39.76 43.21
CA GLN A 181 -26.21 40.70 43.40
C GLN A 181 -25.08 40.53 42.34
N GLN A 182 -24.38 41.65 42.09
CA GLN A 182 -22.94 41.81 41.74
C GLN A 182 -22.28 40.81 40.77
N GLU A 183 -21.61 41.20 39.68
CA GLU A 183 -20.71 42.36 39.53
C GLU A 183 -20.69 42.92 38.11
N ARG A 184 -20.54 44.24 38.06
CA ARG A 184 -20.29 45.03 36.86
C ARG A 184 -18.80 45.05 36.58
N PHE A 185 -18.39 44.61 35.40
CA PHE A 185 -17.30 45.25 34.66
C PHE A 185 -17.74 45.37 33.19
N PHE A 186 -18.08 46.58 32.77
CA PHE A 186 -18.40 46.92 31.38
C PHE A 186 -17.11 47.29 30.62
N HIS A 187 -16.86 46.52 29.55
CA HIS A 187 -16.68 46.90 28.14
C HIS A 187 -15.63 47.92 27.64
N ALA A 188 -15.23 47.58 26.39
CA ALA A 188 -14.60 48.35 25.28
C ALA A 188 -13.07 48.26 25.25
N ASN A 189 -12.37 47.95 24.15
CA ASN A 189 -12.59 47.86 22.69
C ASN A 189 -11.67 46.72 22.18
N GLY A 190 -11.94 45.93 21.14
CA GLY A 190 -12.18 46.32 19.76
C GLY A 190 -10.98 45.86 18.90
N GLY A 191 -11.25 45.05 17.86
CA GLY A 191 -10.38 44.92 16.69
C GLY A 191 -9.56 43.63 16.56
N ALA A 192 -9.89 42.85 15.51
CA ALA A 192 -9.03 42.00 14.66
C ALA A 192 -8.20 40.89 15.38
N ASP A 193 -8.18 39.64 14.94
CA ASP A 193 -7.82 39.19 13.60
C ASP A 193 -8.42 37.82 13.28
N ALA A 194 -9.03 37.75 12.09
CA ALA A 194 -9.20 36.51 11.36
C ALA A 194 -7.90 36.20 10.61
N ASN A 195 -7.40 34.98 10.72
CA ASN A 195 -7.15 34.06 9.61
C ASN A 195 -6.10 33.00 9.99
N VAL A 196 -6.58 31.78 10.20
CA VAL A 196 -5.89 30.58 9.76
C VAL A 196 -5.56 30.75 8.29
N ARG A 197 -4.28 30.80 7.94
CA ARG A 197 -3.82 30.67 6.55
C ARG A 197 -3.08 29.36 6.37
N VAL A 198 -3.83 28.37 5.89
CA VAL A 198 -3.33 27.41 4.92
C VAL A 198 -2.75 28.20 3.75
N ARG A 199 -1.52 27.87 3.31
CA ARG A 199 -1.12 28.19 1.94
C ARG A 199 -0.25 27.09 1.35
N CYS A 200 -0.88 26.37 0.43
CA CYS A 200 -0.24 25.58 -0.59
C CYS A 200 0.59 26.46 -1.55
N SER A 201 1.55 25.79 -2.19
CA SER A 201 2.11 26.05 -3.53
C SER A 201 2.98 27.29 -3.75
N GLY A 202 4.19 27.02 -4.24
CA GLY A 202 5.06 27.98 -4.90
C GLY A 202 6.46 27.40 -5.11
N GLY A 203 6.65 26.61 -6.17
CA GLY A 203 7.98 26.26 -6.66
C GLY A 203 8.74 27.47 -7.25
N PRO A 204 9.80 27.23 -8.04
CA PRO A 204 11.17 27.08 -7.58
C PRO A 204 11.94 28.39 -7.73
N LEU A 205 12.84 28.69 -6.78
CA LEU A 205 13.83 29.75 -6.93
C LEU A 205 15.14 29.13 -7.39
N LEU A 206 15.43 29.34 -8.68
CA LEU A 206 16.76 29.27 -9.27
C LEU A 206 17.73 30.10 -8.43
N ALA A 207 18.67 29.44 -7.76
CA ALA A 207 19.86 30.09 -7.24
C ALA A 207 21.09 29.44 -7.88
N LEU A 208 21.55 30.09 -8.95
CA LEU A 208 22.94 30.04 -9.39
C LEU A 208 23.84 30.28 -8.17
N PHE A 209 24.69 29.32 -7.82
CA PHE A 209 25.92 29.64 -7.08
C PHE A 209 27.13 29.14 -7.86
N ALA A 210 28.04 30.09 -8.04
CA ALA A 210 29.18 30.04 -8.91
C ALA A 210 30.26 29.07 -8.44
N VAL A 211 30.90 28.49 -9.45
CA VAL A 211 32.21 27.84 -9.44
C VAL A 211 33.27 28.80 -8.88
N LEU A 212 34.15 28.35 -7.97
CA LEU A 212 35.62 28.33 -8.17
C LEU A 212 36.41 27.70 -6.99
N ALA A 213 37.19 26.65 -7.34
CA ALA A 213 38.54 26.23 -6.90
C ALA A 213 38.94 26.24 -5.39
N LEU A 214 39.66 25.26 -4.83
CA LEU A 214 41.07 24.95 -5.13
C LEU A 214 41.57 23.71 -4.35
N PHE A 215 42.26 22.81 -5.07
CA PHE A 215 43.38 21.90 -4.76
C PHE A 215 43.72 21.34 -3.35
N LEU A 216 44.08 20.04 -3.40
CA LEU A 216 45.16 19.29 -2.71
C LEU A 216 45.02 18.90 -1.23
N LEU A 217 44.75 17.60 -1.00
CA LEU A 217 45.72 16.58 -0.56
C LEU A 217 45.14 15.18 -0.77
#